data_AF-A0A4Y2MBU9-F1
#
_entry.id   AF-A0A4Y2MBU9-F1
#
_cell.length_a   1.000
_cell.length_b   1.000
_cell.length_c   1.000
_cell.angle_alpha   90.00
_cell.angle_beta   90.00
_cell.angle_gamma   90.00
#
_symmetry.space_group_name_H-M   'P 1'
#
loop_
_entity.id
_entity.type
_entity.pdbx_description
1 polymer ?
#
loop_
_entity_poly.entity_id
_entity_poly.type
_entity_poly.pdbx_seq_one_letter_code
_entity_poly.pdbx_strand_id
1 'polypeptide(L)'
;MWAQTWSNIFDIVKPYPKKKFVDVTGAMEEKIMTPLDMFKMSEEFFTSIGLKKMTPEFWNRSIIEKPTNREMVCHASAWDFSDGKDFRY
;
A
#
# COMPACT_ATOMS: atom_id res chain seq x y z
N MET A 1 -12.64 -3.11 -12.07
CA MET A 1 -13.03 -2.47 -13.34
C MET A 1 -12.76 -3.37 -14.54
N TRP A 2 -11.52 -3.87 -14.73
CA TRP A 2 -11.14 -4.67 -15.91
C TRP A 2 -11.18 -6.20 -15.73
N ALA A 3 -11.83 -6.70 -14.67
CA ALA A 3 -11.84 -8.12 -14.31
C ALA A 3 -10.45 -8.80 -14.21
N GLN A 4 -9.38 -8.02 -14.07
CA GLN A 4 -7.99 -8.50 -13.95
C GLN A 4 -7.71 -9.22 -12.62
N THR A 5 -8.53 -9.00 -11.60
CA THR A 5 -8.46 -9.66 -10.29
C THR A 5 -9.87 -9.95 -9.78
N TRP A 6 -10.05 -11.11 -9.15
CA TRP A 6 -11.36 -11.61 -8.68
C TRP A 6 -11.43 -11.76 -7.14
N SER A 7 -10.45 -11.23 -6.40
CA SER A 7 -10.43 -11.28 -4.93
C SER A 7 -11.69 -10.69 -4.31
N ASN A 8 -12.24 -9.63 -4.91
CA ASN A 8 -13.40 -8.92 -4.36
C ASN A 8 -14.72 -9.68 -4.50
N ILE A 9 -14.76 -10.80 -5.25
CA ILE A 9 -15.93 -11.68 -5.35
C ILE A 9 -15.77 -12.96 -4.52
N PHE A 10 -14.75 -13.04 -3.66
CA PHE A 10 -14.44 -14.25 -2.91
C PHE A 10 -15.65 -14.77 -2.11
N ASP A 11 -16.47 -13.87 -1.55
CA ASP A 11 -17.64 -14.23 -0.74
C ASP A 11 -18.70 -15.06 -1.49
N ILE A 12 -18.80 -14.91 -2.82
CA ILE A 12 -19.78 -15.66 -3.64
C ILE A 12 -19.19 -16.92 -4.29
N VAL A 13 -17.86 -17.03 -4.41
CA VAL A 13 -17.18 -18.18 -5.02
C VAL A 13 -16.48 -19.10 -4.01
N LYS A 14 -16.55 -18.79 -2.71
CA LYS A 14 -15.84 -19.53 -1.66
C LYS A 14 -16.22 -21.03 -1.65
N PRO A 15 -15.25 -21.95 -1.82
CA PRO A 15 -15.54 -23.39 -1.84
C PRO A 15 -16.09 -23.93 -0.51
N TYR A 16 -15.71 -23.31 0.61
CA TYR A 16 -16.10 -23.71 1.95
C TYR A 16 -16.76 -22.54 2.70
N PRO A 17 -18.08 -22.31 2.55
CA PRO A 17 -18.74 -21.11 3.05
C PRO A 17 -18.62 -20.86 4.56
N LYS A 18 -18.44 -21.94 5.32
CA LYS A 18 -18.33 -21.93 6.79
C LYS A 18 -16.90 -21.69 7.29
N LYS A 19 -15.89 -21.69 6.41
CA LYS A 19 -14.52 -21.35 6.79
C LYS A 19 -14.32 -19.84 6.67
N LYS A 20 -13.68 -19.26 7.68
CA LYS A 20 -13.34 -17.84 7.68
C LYS A 20 -12.24 -17.60 6.65
N PHE A 21 -12.48 -16.65 5.76
CA PHE A 21 -11.43 -16.02 4.96
C PHE A 21 -10.80 -14.89 5.77
N VAL A 22 -9.51 -14.66 5.56
CA VAL A 22 -8.79 -13.60 6.26
C VAL A 22 -8.89 -12.34 5.40
N ASP A 23 -9.84 -11.48 5.74
CA ASP A 23 -9.90 -10.09 5.30
C ASP A 23 -9.59 -9.20 6.51
N VAL A 24 -8.60 -8.32 6.37
CA VAL A 24 -8.11 -7.45 7.45
C VAL A 24 -8.64 -6.02 7.34
N THR A 25 -9.44 -5.71 6.31
CA THR A 25 -9.93 -4.35 6.03
C THR A 25 -10.66 -3.74 7.23
N GLY A 26 -11.63 -4.47 7.81
CA GLY A 26 -12.36 -3.98 8.99
C GLY A 26 -11.46 -3.77 10.20
N ALA A 27 -10.46 -4.63 10.41
CA ALA A 27 -9.50 -4.47 11.49
C ALA A 27 -8.56 -3.27 11.29
N MET A 28 -8.27 -2.89 10.04
CA MET A 28 -7.50 -1.69 9.71
C MET A 28 -8.32 -0.42 9.97
N GLU A 29 -9.61 -0.43 9.62
CA GLU A 29 -10.55 0.67 9.90
C GLU A 29 -10.77 0.87 11.40
N GLU A 30 -10.97 -0.22 12.16
CA GLU A 30 -11.10 -0.18 13.63
C GLU A 30 -9.86 0.41 14.32
N LYS A 31 -8.67 0.20 13.73
CA LYS A 31 -7.40 0.75 14.22
C LYS A 31 -7.10 2.17 13.70
N ILE A 32 -7.97 2.74 12.86
CA ILE A 32 -7.79 4.05 12.23
C ILE A 32 -6.44 4.11 11.50
N MET A 33 -6.13 3.04 10.77
CA MET A 33 -4.84 2.91 10.09
C MET A 33 -4.78 3.87 8.90
N THR A 34 -3.73 4.67 8.84
CA THR A 34 -3.50 5.61 7.73
C THR A 34 -2.68 4.95 6.61
N PRO A 35 -2.78 5.44 5.37
CA PRO A 35 -1.85 5.09 4.30
C PRO A 35 -0.38 5.22 4.71
N LEU A 36 0.00 6.24 5.49
CA LEU A 36 1.35 6.36 6.02
C LEU A 36 1.75 5.16 6.91
N ASP A 37 0.84 4.66 7.74
CA ASP A 37 1.08 3.48 8.58
C ASP A 37 1.30 2.22 7.73
N MET A 38 0.58 2.09 6.61
CA MET A 38 0.75 0.97 5.67
C MET A 38 2.17 0.98 5.04
N PHE A 39 2.67 2.17 4.68
CA PHE A 39 4.03 2.32 4.17
C PHE A 39 5.09 2.02 5.23
N LYS A 40 4.90 2.51 6.47
CA LYS A 40 5.83 2.23 7.58
C LYS A 40 5.87 0.75 7.93
N MET A 41 4.73 0.07 7.94
CA MET A 41 4.64 -1.37 8.13
C MET A 41 5.38 -2.14 7.03
N SER A 42 5.32 -1.65 5.79
CA SER A 42 6.08 -2.22 4.67
C SER A 42 7.59 -2.01 4.87
N GLU A 43 8.04 -0.82 5.29
CA GLU A 43 9.45 -0.58 5.63
C GLU A 43 9.93 -1.49 6.77
N GLU A 44 9.13 -1.66 7.82
CA GLU A 44 9.43 -2.57 8.93
C GLU A 44 9.65 -4.00 8.42
N PHE A 45 8.78 -4.49 7.52
CA PHE A 45 8.97 -5.79 6.90
C PHE A 45 10.30 -5.90 6.15
N PHE A 46 10.64 -4.94 5.28
CA PHE A 46 11.89 -4.98 4.51
C PHE A 46 13.13 -4.90 5.43
N THR A 47 13.08 -4.08 6.48
CA THR A 47 14.17 -4.00 7.45
C THR A 47 14.31 -5.25 8.30
N SER A 48 13.20 -5.95 8.60
CA SER A 48 13.22 -7.19 9.38
C SER A 48 13.99 -8.31 8.68
N ILE A 49 14.05 -8.29 7.35
CA ILE A 49 14.82 -9.24 6.52
C ILE A 49 16.20 -8.71 6.10
N GLY A 50 16.66 -7.63 6.73
CA GLY A 50 18.01 -7.07 6.55
C GLY A 50 18.19 -6.13 5.36
N LEU A 51 17.10 -5.68 4.72
CA LEU A 51 17.17 -4.68 3.66
C LEU A 51 17.22 -3.26 4.22
N LYS A 52 17.59 -2.31 3.36
CA LYS A 52 17.75 -0.90 3.74
C LYS A 52 16.40 -0.23 3.98
N LYS A 53 16.37 0.69 4.94
CA LYS A 53 15.28 1.66 5.13
C LYS A 53 15.15 2.60 3.93
N MET A 54 13.99 3.21 3.80
CA MET A 54 13.77 4.30 2.83
C MET A 54 14.54 5.55 3.23
N THR A 55 14.82 6.41 2.25
CA THR A 55 15.55 7.66 2.47
C THR A 55 14.66 8.73 3.12
N PRO A 56 15.22 9.71 3.84
CA PRO A 56 14.45 10.87 4.31
C PRO A 56 13.72 11.61 3.17
N GLU A 57 14.35 11.66 1.99
CA GLU A 57 13.78 12.24 0.78
C GLU A 57 12.49 11.52 0.35
N PHE A 58 12.46 10.19 0.42
CA PHE A 58 11.27 9.40 0.11
C PHE A 58 10.08 9.84 0.96
N TRP A 59 10.24 9.93 2.28
CA TRP A 59 9.14 10.30 3.19
C TRP A 59 8.69 11.75 3.03
N ASN A 60 9.63 12.66 2.74
CA ASN A 60 9.33 14.09 2.61
C ASN A 60 8.73 14.45 1.23
N ARG A 61 8.99 13.66 0.19
CA ARG A 61 8.66 14.02 -1.21
C ARG A 61 7.67 13.09 -1.91
N SER A 62 7.41 11.90 -1.37
CA SER A 62 6.43 10.97 -1.95
C SER A 62 4.99 11.44 -1.75
N ILE A 63 4.09 10.97 -2.60
CA ILE A 63 2.67 11.28 -2.56
C ILE A 63 1.94 9.98 -2.19
N ILE A 64 1.84 9.75 -0.88
CA ILE A 64 1.25 8.53 -0.31
C ILE A 64 -0.28 8.55 -0.42
N GLU A 65 -0.88 9.73 -0.35
CA GLU A 65 -2.32 9.95 -0.45
C GLU A 65 -2.67 10.94 -1.55
N LYS A 66 -3.86 10.78 -2.13
CA LYS A 66 -4.35 11.68 -3.16
C LYS A 66 -4.56 13.08 -2.56
N PRO A 67 -3.85 14.12 -3.05
CA PRO A 67 -4.07 15.47 -2.58
C PRO A 67 -5.43 16.00 -3.05
N THR A 68 -6.05 16.85 -2.24
CA THR A 68 -7.38 17.42 -2.51
C THR A 68 -7.35 18.66 -3.40
N ASN A 69 -6.18 19.29 -3.53
CA ASN A 69 -6.01 20.60 -4.17
C ASN A 69 -5.50 20.55 -5.62
N ARG A 70 -5.29 19.36 -6.20
CA ARG A 70 -4.78 19.20 -7.57
C ARG A 70 -5.20 17.88 -8.19
N GLU A 71 -5.29 17.87 -9.52
CA GLU A 71 -5.47 16.64 -10.29
C GLU A 71 -4.14 15.87 -10.44
N MET A 72 -4.22 14.55 -10.39
CA MET A 72 -3.05 13.66 -10.47
C MET A 72 -3.42 12.32 -11.09
N VAL A 73 -2.44 11.70 -11.74
CA VAL A 73 -2.51 10.29 -12.13
C VAL A 73 -2.44 9.45 -10.86
N CYS A 74 -3.53 8.73 -10.54
CA CYS A 74 -3.67 7.99 -9.28
C CYS A 74 -3.21 6.53 -9.37
N HIS A 75 -2.71 6.07 -10.52
CA HIS A 75 -2.21 4.71 -10.65
C HIS A 75 -0.90 4.58 -9.87
N ALA A 76 -0.80 3.56 -9.02
CA ALA A 76 0.39 3.31 -8.22
C ALA A 76 1.63 3.15 -9.11
N SER A 77 2.71 3.82 -8.75
CA SER A 77 3.98 3.78 -9.46
C SER A 77 5.13 4.01 -8.49
N ALA A 78 6.34 3.59 -8.85
CA ALA A 78 7.55 3.85 -8.08
C ALA A 78 8.57 4.51 -9.01
N TRP A 79 9.22 5.57 -8.52
CA TRP A 79 10.06 6.45 -9.32
C TRP A 79 11.48 6.52 -8.76
N ASP A 80 12.45 6.37 -9.66
CA ASP A 80 13.87 6.61 -9.41
C ASP A 80 14.30 7.88 -10.17
N PHE A 81 14.77 8.90 -9.46
CA PHE A 81 15.26 10.14 -10.06
C PHE A 81 16.71 10.06 -10.53
N SER A 82 17.31 8.87 -10.50
CA SER A 82 18.61 8.51 -11.09
C SER A 82 19.82 9.26 -10.50
N ASP A 83 19.71 9.76 -9.27
CA ASP A 83 20.81 10.38 -8.51
C ASP A 83 21.30 9.51 -7.35
N GLY A 84 20.70 8.33 -7.17
CA GLY A 84 21.00 7.39 -6.09
C GLY A 84 20.54 7.83 -4.70
N LYS A 85 19.70 8.88 -4.59
CA LYS A 85 19.23 9.48 -3.34
C LYS A 85 17.72 9.68 -3.31
N ASP A 86 17.14 10.18 -4.39
CA ASP A 86 15.74 10.57 -4.50
C ASP A 86 14.92 9.46 -5.18
N PHE A 87 14.19 8.73 -4.34
CA PHE A 87 13.24 7.69 -4.74
C PHE A 87 11.87 8.09 -4.21
N ARG A 88 10.80 7.85 -4.97
CA ARG A 88 9.45 8.28 -4.57
C ARG A 88 8.37 7.26 -4.94
N TYR A 89 7.30 7.32 -4.16
CA TYR A 89 6.01 6.70 -4.45
C TYR A 89 5.02 7.77 -4.91
#